data_AF-A0A0A9HHB1-F1
#
_entry.id   AF-A0A0A9HHB1-F1
#
_cell.length_a   1.000
_cell.length_b   1.000
_cell.length_c   1.000
_cell.angle_alpha   90.00
_cell.angle_beta   90.00
_cell.angle_gamma   90.00
#
_symmetry.space_group_name_H-M   'P 1'
#
loop_
_entity.id
_entity.type
_entity.pdbx_description
1 polymer ?
#
loop_
_entity_poly.entity_id
_entity_poly.type
_entity_poly.pdbx_seq_one_letter_code
_entity_poly.pdbx_strand_id
1 'polypeptide(L)'
;MICFGEVARCIVGKLVEALIRSARRGEHIPPDLAAIVSQRFTFGIIMTDQSYDNEDKSYQVTSIMASHGREQTIPRLAALIGPSTSRLHSSQDTTSP
;
A
#
# COMPACT_ATOMS: atom_id res chain seq x y z
N MET A 1 0.08 0.57 7.18
CA MET A 1 1.12 1.59 7.44
C MET A 1 0.44 2.90 7.75
N ILE A 2 0.85 3.60 8.79
CA ILE A 2 0.17 4.81 9.28
C ILE A 2 1.19 5.94 9.42
N CYS A 3 0.82 7.14 8.96
CA CYS A 3 1.65 8.36 9.03
C CYS A 3 0.89 9.42 9.84
N PHE A 4 1.59 10.18 10.68
CA PHE A 4 0.98 11.23 11.50
C PHE A 4 1.67 12.59 11.33
N GLY A 5 0.89 13.66 11.56
CA GLY A 5 1.38 15.02 11.70
C GLY A 5 2.25 15.49 10.54
N GLU A 6 3.48 15.87 10.85
CA GLU A 6 4.39 16.53 9.92
C GLU A 6 4.85 15.63 8.77
N VAL A 7 5.03 14.32 9.00
CA VAL A 7 5.37 13.37 7.94
C VAL A 7 4.29 13.34 6.87
N ALA A 8 3.02 13.20 7.28
CA ALA A 8 1.89 13.20 6.35
C ALA A 8 1.78 14.55 5.61
N ARG A 9 1.98 15.67 6.32
CA ARG A 9 2.01 17.01 5.73
C ARG A 9 3.09 17.13 4.65
N CYS A 10 4.30 16.61 4.88
CA CYS A 10 5.39 16.63 3.91
C CYS A 10 5.12 15.75 2.69
N ILE A 11 4.47 14.60 2.85
CA ILE A 11 4.09 13.73 1.71
C ILE A 11 3.06 14.43 0.83
N VAL A 12 2.05 15.07 1.43
CA VAL A 12 0.98 15.75 0.68
C VAL A 12 1.45 17.11 0.13
N GLY A 13 2.41 17.75 0.79
CA GLY A 13 2.87 19.10 0.43
C GLY A 13 1.89 20.21 0.81
N LYS A 14 0.84 19.92 1.60
CA LYS A 14 -0.16 20.90 2.06
C LYS A 14 -0.47 20.78 3.54
N LEU A 15 -0.89 21.92 4.11
CA LEU A 15 -1.44 21.98 5.46
C LEU A 15 -2.72 21.14 5.57
N VAL A 16 -2.89 20.44 6.69
CA VAL A 16 -4.04 19.57 6.97
C VAL A 16 -5.37 20.31 6.80
N GLU A 17 -5.44 21.57 7.26
CA GLU A 17 -6.66 22.37 7.13
C GLU A 17 -7.05 22.65 5.67
N ALA A 18 -6.07 22.93 4.80
CA ALA A 18 -6.32 23.16 3.39
C ALA A 18 -6.86 21.88 2.72
N LEU A 19 -6.31 20.74 3.12
CA LEU A 19 -6.72 19.41 2.72
C LEU A 19 -8.17 19.11 3.12
N ILE A 20 -8.53 19.36 4.39
CA ILE A 20 -9.90 19.17 4.91
C ILE A 20 -10.89 20.09 4.18
N ARG A 21 -10.54 21.36 3.92
CA ARG A 21 -11.39 22.29 3.16
C ARG A 21 -11.57 21.87 1.69
N SER A 22 -10.58 21.19 1.12
CA SER A 22 -10.63 20.64 -0.25
C SER A 22 -11.55 19.42 -0.32
N ALA A 23 -11.37 18.47 0.62
CA ALA A 23 -12.19 17.25 0.71
C ALA A 23 -13.68 17.53 0.95
N ARG A 24 -14.01 18.60 1.69
CA ARG A 24 -15.41 18.99 1.96
C ARG A 24 -16.17 19.50 0.74
N ARG A 25 -15.50 19.80 -0.39
CA ARG A 25 -16.11 20.44 -1.56
C ARG A 25 -16.62 19.49 -2.65
N GLY A 26 -16.51 18.17 -2.50
CA GLY A 26 -17.17 17.24 -3.42
C GLY A 26 -16.61 15.81 -3.37
N GLU A 27 -17.42 14.86 -3.85
CA GLU A 27 -17.29 13.39 -3.79
C GLU A 27 -16.01 12.77 -4.36
N HIS A 28 -15.06 13.60 -4.83
CA HIS A 28 -13.86 13.15 -5.50
C HIS A 28 -12.62 13.29 -4.61
N ILE A 29 -11.64 12.39 -4.78
CA ILE A 29 -10.38 12.45 -4.06
C ILE A 29 -9.72 13.82 -4.29
N PRO A 30 -9.34 14.57 -3.22
CA PRO A 30 -8.65 15.84 -3.34
C PRO A 30 -7.45 15.72 -4.29
N PRO A 31 -7.27 16.64 -5.26
CA PRO A 31 -6.18 16.57 -6.23
C PRO A 31 -4.79 16.44 -5.58
N ASP A 32 -4.62 17.05 -4.41
CA ASP A 32 -3.39 16.99 -3.62
C ASP A 32 -3.09 15.58 -3.11
N LEU A 33 -4.11 14.78 -2.78
CA LEU A 33 -3.94 13.37 -2.44
C LEU A 33 -3.70 12.52 -3.68
N ALA A 34 -4.41 12.82 -4.78
CA ALA A 34 -4.22 12.13 -6.05
C ALA A 34 -2.79 12.32 -6.61
N ALA A 35 -2.15 13.47 -6.34
CA ALA A 35 -0.79 13.76 -6.77
C ALA A 35 0.29 12.88 -6.11
N ILE A 36 -0.01 12.33 -4.92
CA ILE A 36 0.87 11.42 -4.17
C ILE A 36 0.95 10.05 -4.85
N VAL A 37 -0.06 9.69 -5.63
CA VAL A 37 -0.08 8.41 -6.34
C VAL A 37 1.16 8.30 -7.24
N SER A 38 1.79 7.13 -7.15
CA SER A 38 3.04 6.79 -7.83
C SER A 38 4.27 7.61 -7.40
N GLN A 39 4.22 8.35 -6.30
CA GLN A 39 5.43 8.92 -5.71
C GLN A 39 6.21 7.85 -4.93
N ARG A 40 7.52 7.82 -5.11
CA ARG A 40 8.41 6.88 -4.44
C ARG A 40 9.20 7.56 -3.33
N PHE A 41 9.22 6.94 -2.15
CA PHE A 41 9.91 7.44 -0.98
C PHE A 41 10.68 6.32 -0.27
N THR A 42 11.71 6.70 0.47
CA THR A 42 12.33 5.86 1.50
C THR A 42 11.85 6.36 2.85
N PHE A 43 11.22 5.47 3.63
CA PHE A 43 10.65 5.80 4.93
C PHE A 43 11.45 5.18 6.07
N GLY A 44 11.64 5.94 7.15
CA GLY A 44 11.93 5.38 8.46
C GLY A 44 10.63 4.90 9.08
N ILE A 45 10.61 3.65 9.56
CA ILE A 45 9.42 3.04 10.19
C ILE A 45 9.74 2.46 11.56
N ILE A 46 8.74 2.44 12.43
CA ILE A 46 8.72 1.69 13.68
C ILE A 46 7.67 0.59 13.56
N MET A 47 8.02 -0.62 13.98
CA MET A 47 7.07 -1.72 14.16
C MET A 47 6.52 -1.66 15.58
N THR A 48 5.21 -1.67 15.73
CA THR A 48 4.57 -1.72 17.06
C THR A 48 4.57 -3.15 17.60
N ASP A 49 4.49 -3.33 18.92
CA ASP A 49 4.41 -4.65 19.55
C ASP A 49 3.22 -5.46 19.03
N GLN A 50 2.07 -4.80 18.84
CA GLN A 50 0.91 -5.41 18.19
C GLN A 50 1.22 -5.92 16.78
N SER A 51 2.02 -5.19 16.01
CA SER A 51 2.47 -5.65 14.70
C SER A 51 3.53 -6.75 14.78
N TYR A 52 4.28 -6.84 15.87
CA TYR A 52 5.21 -7.95 16.06
C TYR A 52 4.44 -9.25 16.26
N ASP A 53 3.47 -9.24 17.18
CA ASP A 53 2.77 -10.43 17.66
C ASP A 53 1.65 -10.94 16.74
N ASN A 54 1.08 -10.09 15.88
CA ASN A 54 -0.03 -10.46 15.00
C ASN A 54 0.40 -10.60 13.54
N GLU A 55 -0.26 -11.47 12.77
CA GLU A 55 0.00 -11.59 11.32
C GLU A 55 -0.31 -10.29 10.55
N ASP A 56 -1.28 -9.51 11.05
CA ASP A 56 -1.62 -8.19 10.51
C ASP A 56 -0.57 -7.14 10.87
N LYS A 57 0.41 -6.97 9.98
CA LYS A 57 1.52 -6.03 10.20
C LYS A 57 1.10 -4.57 10.00
N SER A 58 1.28 -3.77 11.06
CA SER A 58 1.05 -2.32 11.09
C SER A 58 2.33 -1.56 11.44
N TYR A 59 2.85 -0.81 10.47
CA TYR A 59 4.05 0.02 10.64
C TYR A 59 3.69 1.50 10.78
N GLN A 60 4.35 2.18 11.70
CA GLN A 60 4.27 3.63 11.85
C GLN A 60 5.42 4.30 11.11
N VAL A 61 5.13 5.23 10.21
CA VAL A 61 6.16 6.04 9.56
C VAL A 61 6.59 7.16 10.51
N THR A 62 7.89 7.22 10.78
CA THR A 62 8.50 8.24 11.65
C THR A 62 9.21 9.33 10.87
N SER A 63 9.74 9.01 9.69
CA SER A 63 10.48 9.99 8.88
C SER A 63 10.46 9.66 7.38
N ILE A 64 10.69 10.69 6.57
CA ILE A 64 10.99 10.56 5.14
C ILE A 64 12.50 10.68 5.01
N MET A 65 13.17 9.57 4.70
CA MET A 65 14.63 9.54 4.52
C MET A 65 15.03 10.04 3.13
N ALA A 66 14.22 9.75 2.11
CA ALA A 66 14.44 10.21 0.74
C ALA A 66 13.12 10.31 -0.04
N SER A 67 13.06 11.26 -0.98
CA SER A 67 12.02 11.34 -2.00
C SER A 67 12.66 11.14 -3.37
N HIS A 68 12.09 10.23 -4.16
CA HIS A 68 12.63 9.83 -5.46
C HIS A 68 11.77 10.33 -6.64
N GLY A 69 10.70 11.06 -6.35
CA GLY A 69 9.75 11.55 -7.35
C GLY A 69 8.79 10.47 -7.87
N ARG A 70 8.19 10.74 -9.04
CA ARG A 70 7.15 9.90 -9.62
C ARG A 70 7.76 8.70 -10.35
N GLU A 71 7.39 7.51 -9.91
CA GLU A 71 7.72 6.25 -10.55
C GLU A 71 6.69 5.93 -11.65
N GLN A 72 7.14 5.83 -12.90
CA GLN A 72 6.25 5.59 -14.05
C GLN A 72 5.80 4.12 -14.14
N THR A 73 6.53 3.22 -13.46
CA THR A 73 6.27 1.78 -13.48
C THR A 73 6.03 1.34 -12.05
N ILE A 74 4.77 1.17 -11.65
CA ILE A 74 4.46 0.57 -10.34
C ILE A 74 5.06 -0.83 -10.36
N PRO A 75 6.01 -1.17 -9.46
CA PRO A 75 6.55 -2.53 -9.39
C PRO A 75 5.36 -3.46 -9.17
N ARG A 76 5.05 -4.29 -10.17
CA ARG A 76 4.12 -5.39 -9.97
C ARG A 76 4.78 -6.26 -8.92
N LEU A 77 4.18 -6.36 -7.74
CA LEU A 77 4.57 -7.35 -6.74
C LEU A 77 4.62 -8.67 -7.51
N ALA A 78 5.83 -9.21 -7.71
CA ALA A 78 5.98 -10.51 -8.31
C ALA A 78 5.15 -11.42 -7.41
N ALA A 79 4.00 -11.88 -7.91
CA ALA A 79 3.25 -12.92 -7.23
C ALA A 79 4.28 -13.97 -6.89
N LEU A 80 4.48 -14.23 -5.59
CA LEU A 80 5.32 -15.31 -5.13
C LEU A 80 4.92 -16.54 -5.94
N ILE A 81 5.77 -16.92 -6.89
CA ILE A 81 5.57 -18.10 -7.73
C ILE A 81 5.86 -19.29 -6.83
N GLY A 82 4.96 -19.55 -5.89
CA GLY A 82 4.80 -20.86 -5.29
C GLY A 82 4.15 -21.74 -6.36
N PRO A 83 4.65 -22.95 -6.61
CA PRO A 83 4.04 -23.84 -7.59
C PRO A 83 2.65 -24.24 -7.10
N SER A 84 1.62 -23.58 -7.63
CA SER A 84 0.24 -24.06 -7.57
C SER A 84 0.18 -25.35 -8.37
N THR A 85 0.37 -26.47 -7.71
CA THR A 85 0.10 -27.79 -8.30
C THR A 85 -1.41 -27.91 -8.44
N SER A 86 -1.94 -27.52 -9.61
CA SER A 86 -3.27 -27.93 -10.03
C SER A 86 -3.22 -29.44 -10.25
N ARG A 87 -3.61 -30.21 -9.23
CA ARG A 87 -3.93 -31.64 -9.38
C ARG A 87 -5.08 -31.73 -10.37
N LEU A 88 -4.78 -32.13 -11.59
CA LEU A 88 -5.75 -32.71 -12.51
C LEU A 88 -6.37 -33.92 -11.81
N HIS A 89 -7.63 -33.80 -11.42
CA HIS A 89 -8.43 -34.94 -10.98
C HIS A 89 -8.65 -35.81 -12.21
N SER A 90 -7.87 -36.89 -12.30
CA SER A 90 -8.16 -38.03 -13.15
C SER A 90 -9.34 -38.78 -12.52
N SER A 91 -10.49 -38.78 -13.18
CA SER A 91 -11.54 -39.75 -12.92
C SER A 91 -11.66 -40.63 -14.17
N GLN A 92 -10.88 -41.70 -14.19
CA GLN A 92 -11.28 -42.92 -14.87
C GLN A 92 -12.30 -43.60 -13.97
N ASP A 93 -13.50 -43.85 -14.49
CA ASP A 93 -14.41 -44.84 -13.91
C ASP A 93 -14.87 -45.77 -15.03
N THR A 94 -14.40 -47.01 -14.92
CA THR A 94 -14.66 -48.16 -15.78
C THR A 94 -15.92 -48.88 -15.32
N THR A 95 -16.88 -49.21 -16.20
CA THR A 95 -17.53 -50.54 -16.20
C THR A 95 -18.28 -50.82 -17.49
N SER A 96 -17.96 -51.95 -18.13
CA SER A 96 -18.67 -52.59 -19.24
C SER A 96 -19.98 -53.25 -18.77
N PRO A 97 -20.80 -53.73 -19.73
CA PRO A 97 -21.09 -55.17 -19.78
C PRO A 97 -20.57 -55.86 -21.04
#